data_AF-S3HE86-F1
#
_entry.id   AF-S3HE86-F1
#
_cell.length_a   1.000
_cell.length_b   1.000
_cell.length_c   1.000
_cell.angle_alpha   90.00
_cell.angle_beta   90.00
_cell.angle_gamma   90.00
#
_symmetry.space_group_name_H-M   'P 1'
#
loop_
_entity.id
_entity.type
_entity.pdbx_description
1 polymer ?
#
loop_
_entity_poly.entity_id
_entity_poly.type
_entity_poly.pdbx_seq_one_letter_code
_entity_poly.pdbx_strand_id
1 'polypeptide(L)'
;MALRAGDVFIMFGDEPYRVYDHERSRIEDCLDVEALREGNRIQFGGGGTTTTFISGFFEIERLDVRPLLNVLPKLLHLRSEQNRSRAFQAVLELLAAEADSPGLGSDAVVRRLFELLFVHAIRAYSQQWGTAKTGWLAAVADKNLALAMEAMHADPQTPWTVDRLAQEAGMSRSAFAARFKDVVGQAPLAYLTEWRIYQAARLIEANASKISVIARRVGYQSEAAFTKAFRKVLGHAPSEHRKSVMSTAASKTSVFNEEMQEAA
;
A
#
# COMPACT_ATOMS: atom_id res chain seq x y z
N MET A 1 13.76 -10.08 -16.03
CA MET A 1 12.84 -9.15 -16.72
C MET A 1 13.69 -8.08 -17.37
N ALA A 2 13.54 -7.81 -18.66
CA ALA A 2 14.30 -6.76 -19.32
C ALA A 2 13.61 -5.40 -19.11
N LEU A 3 14.37 -4.39 -18.67
CA LEU A 3 13.89 -3.03 -18.44
C LEU A 3 14.34 -2.13 -19.60
N ARG A 4 13.50 -1.14 -19.92
CA ARG A 4 13.82 -0.06 -20.86
C ARG A 4 13.81 1.29 -20.16
N ALA A 5 14.43 2.28 -20.79
CA ALA A 5 14.34 3.66 -20.32
C ALA A 5 12.87 4.08 -20.16
N GLY A 6 12.58 4.70 -19.01
CA GLY A 6 11.23 5.10 -18.62
C GLY A 6 10.38 3.97 -18.03
N ASP A 7 10.80 2.70 -17.98
CA ASP A 7 10.06 1.67 -17.26
C ASP A 7 10.03 1.95 -15.76
N VAL A 8 8.94 1.55 -15.11
CA VAL A 8 8.79 1.64 -13.65
C VAL A 8 8.45 0.26 -13.14
N PHE A 9 9.12 -0.17 -12.07
CA PHE A 9 8.75 -1.39 -11.36
C PHE A 9 8.61 -1.11 -9.86
N ILE A 10 7.67 -1.81 -9.23
CA ILE A 10 7.40 -1.73 -7.79
C ILE A 10 7.32 -3.16 -7.26
N MET A 11 8.14 -3.46 -6.25
CA MET A 11 8.10 -4.72 -5.54
C MET A 11 7.27 -4.55 -4.26
N PHE A 12 6.32 -5.46 -4.06
CA PHE A 12 5.46 -5.50 -2.90
C PHE A 12 5.93 -6.63 -1.98
N GLY A 13 6.72 -6.27 -0.97
CA GLY A 13 7.33 -7.18 -0.01
C GLY A 13 8.86 -7.10 -0.03
N ASP A 14 9.47 -7.79 0.93
CA ASP A 14 10.91 -7.69 1.21
C ASP A 14 11.70 -8.84 0.55
N GLU A 15 11.21 -9.36 -0.58
CA GLU A 15 11.89 -10.46 -1.28
C GLU A 15 13.18 -9.94 -1.93
N PRO A 16 14.35 -10.54 -1.64
CA PRO A 16 15.59 -10.14 -2.26
C PRO A 16 15.53 -10.40 -3.77
N TYR A 17 16.07 -9.48 -4.55
CA TYR A 17 16.11 -9.56 -6.00
C TYR A 17 17.53 -9.46 -6.51
N ARG A 18 17.72 -9.92 -7.75
CA ARG A 18 19.03 -9.92 -8.41
C ARG A 18 18.98 -9.09 -9.68
N VAL A 19 20.07 -8.41 -9.98
CA VAL A 19 20.21 -7.51 -11.12
C VAL A 19 21.34 -7.95 -12.04
N TYR A 20 21.16 -7.73 -13.35
CA TYR A 20 22.16 -7.96 -14.39
C TYR A 20 21.84 -7.08 -15.60
N ASP A 21 22.87 -6.64 -16.33
CA ASP A 21 22.77 -5.72 -17.48
C ASP A 21 22.86 -6.45 -18.84
N HIS A 22 23.48 -7.62 -18.89
CA HIS A 22 23.58 -8.48 -20.07
C HIS A 22 23.50 -9.97 -19.68
N GLU A 23 23.01 -10.84 -20.57
CA GLU A 23 22.85 -12.29 -20.29
C GLU A 23 24.15 -13.02 -19.93
N ARG A 24 25.29 -12.40 -20.24
CA ARG A 24 26.65 -12.93 -19.94
C ARG A 24 27.29 -12.25 -18.74
N SER A 25 26.68 -11.19 -18.22
CA SER A 25 27.18 -10.51 -17.04
C SER A 25 26.95 -11.37 -15.81
N ARG A 26 27.80 -11.16 -14.82
CA ARG A 26 27.56 -11.73 -13.50
C ARG A 26 26.23 -11.20 -12.96
N ILE A 27 25.43 -12.10 -12.40
CA ILE A 27 24.21 -11.74 -11.69
C ILE A 27 24.60 -11.33 -10.29
N GLU A 28 24.14 -10.15 -9.86
CA GLU A 28 24.51 -9.56 -8.58
C GLU A 28 23.29 -9.47 -7.66
N ASP A 29 23.52 -9.68 -6.37
CA ASP A 29 22.49 -9.53 -5.36
C ASP A 29 22.23 -8.05 -5.08
N CYS A 30 20.97 -7.65 -4.99
CA CYS A 30 20.65 -6.26 -4.68
C CYS A 30 21.25 -5.81 -3.34
N LEU A 31 21.37 -6.70 -2.36
CA LEU A 31 21.95 -6.35 -1.06
C LEU A 31 23.43 -5.97 -1.19
N ASP A 32 24.17 -6.68 -2.03
CA ASP A 32 25.58 -6.39 -2.31
C ASP A 32 25.74 -5.06 -3.06
N VAL A 33 24.81 -4.76 -3.99
CA VAL A 33 24.76 -3.48 -4.71
C VAL A 33 24.40 -2.32 -3.79
N GLU A 34 23.44 -2.51 -2.88
CA GLU A 34 23.03 -1.54 -1.87
C GLU A 34 24.16 -1.19 -0.89
N ALA A 35 25.04 -2.15 -0.58
CA ALA A 35 26.20 -1.92 0.29
C ALA A 35 27.21 -0.92 -0.29
N LEU A 36 27.13 -0.58 -1.59
CA LEU A 36 27.99 0.39 -2.27
C LEU A 36 27.44 1.83 -2.21
N ARG A 37 26.41 2.07 -1.40
CA ARG A 37 25.74 3.37 -1.29
C ARG A 37 26.65 4.43 -0.66
N GLU A 38 26.79 5.55 -1.36
CA GLU A 38 27.42 6.77 -0.87
C GLU A 38 26.36 7.89 -0.83
N GLY A 39 25.91 8.26 0.38
CA GLY A 39 24.78 9.17 0.56
C GLY A 39 23.52 8.63 -0.11
N ASN A 40 22.96 9.38 -1.06
CA ASN A 40 21.74 9.00 -1.80
C ASN A 40 22.03 8.29 -3.14
N ARG A 41 23.30 7.97 -3.44
CA ARG A 41 23.69 7.40 -4.75
C ARG A 41 24.37 6.05 -4.59
N ILE A 42 24.05 5.13 -5.50
CA ILE A 42 24.77 3.88 -5.69
C ILE A 42 25.38 3.93 -7.08
N GLN A 43 26.67 3.64 -7.19
CA GLN A 43 27.34 3.46 -8.46
C GLN A 43 27.93 2.06 -8.53
N PHE A 44 27.50 1.30 -9.53
CA PHE A 44 27.85 -0.12 -9.67
C PHE A 44 28.12 -0.46 -11.14
N GLY A 45 29.07 -1.37 -11.37
CA GLY A 45 29.47 -1.83 -12.70
C GLY A 45 30.34 -0.83 -13.48
N GLY A 46 30.31 -0.92 -14.82
CA GLY A 46 31.09 -0.09 -15.74
C GLY A 46 31.38 -0.78 -17.08
N GLY A 47 31.86 -0.04 -18.07
CA GLY A 47 32.25 -0.59 -19.39
C GLY A 47 31.13 -0.76 -20.42
N GLY A 48 29.88 -0.40 -20.07
CA GLY A 48 28.73 -0.35 -20.96
C GLY A 48 28.08 1.03 -21.02
N THR A 49 26.91 1.13 -21.65
CA THR A 49 26.10 2.37 -21.67
C THR A 49 25.59 2.69 -20.26
N THR A 50 25.82 3.92 -19.81
CA THR A 50 25.34 4.39 -18.50
C THR A 50 23.82 4.27 -18.41
N THR A 51 23.35 3.63 -17.33
CA THR A 51 21.93 3.50 -17.00
C THR A 51 21.71 4.05 -15.60
N THR A 52 20.73 4.94 -15.45
CA THR A 52 20.37 5.53 -14.16
C THR A 52 19.05 4.93 -13.68
N PHE A 53 19.04 4.47 -12.44
CA PHE A 53 17.82 4.08 -11.73
C PHE A 53 17.53 5.10 -10.64
N ILE A 54 16.27 5.53 -10.57
CA ILE A 54 15.76 6.31 -9.44
C ILE A 54 14.93 5.33 -8.61
N SER A 55 15.43 5.00 -7.43
CA SER A 55 14.82 4.01 -6.54
C SER A 55 14.50 4.61 -5.19
N GLY A 56 13.48 4.05 -4.55
CA GLY A 56 13.04 4.41 -3.21
C GLY A 56 12.17 3.29 -2.66
N PHE A 57 11.89 3.35 -1.37
CA PHE A 57 10.98 2.42 -0.71
C PHE A 57 9.83 3.19 -0.07
N PHE A 58 8.70 2.53 0.07
CA PHE A 58 7.55 3.04 0.80
C PHE A 58 7.30 2.11 1.98
N GLU A 59 7.33 2.68 3.18
CA GLU A 59 6.68 2.04 4.31
C GLU A 59 5.21 2.45 4.27
N ILE A 60 4.34 1.48 4.00
CA ILE A 60 2.91 1.68 4.15
C ILE A 60 2.49 0.90 5.39
N GLU A 61 1.87 1.58 6.35
CA GLU A 61 1.29 0.92 7.52
C GLU A 61 0.38 -0.20 7.05
N ARG A 62 0.75 -1.45 7.37
CA ARG A 62 0.18 -2.67 6.76
C ARG A 62 -1.33 -2.77 6.96
N LEU A 63 -1.94 -2.04 7.88
CA LEU A 63 -3.38 -2.04 8.13
C LEU A 63 -4.15 -1.12 7.17
N ASP A 64 -3.50 -0.09 6.61
CA ASP A 64 -4.14 0.95 5.78
C ASP A 64 -4.41 0.47 4.35
N VAL A 65 -3.60 -0.47 3.87
CA VAL A 65 -3.62 -0.91 2.46
C VAL A 65 -3.70 -2.42 2.29
N ARG A 66 -3.91 -3.20 3.36
CA ARG A 66 -4.05 -4.67 3.28
C ARG A 66 -5.00 -5.14 2.16
N PRO A 67 -6.19 -4.54 1.97
CA PRO A 67 -7.07 -4.89 0.86
C PRO A 67 -6.46 -4.63 -0.53
N LEU A 68 -5.62 -3.60 -0.66
CA LEU A 68 -4.90 -3.25 -1.88
C LEU A 68 -3.68 -4.16 -2.10
N LEU A 69 -2.87 -4.42 -1.07
CA LEU A 69 -1.69 -5.29 -1.17
C LEU A 69 -2.05 -6.72 -1.53
N ASN A 70 -3.20 -7.23 -1.06
CA ASN A 70 -3.66 -8.58 -1.37
C ASN A 70 -4.03 -8.80 -2.85
N VAL A 71 -4.20 -7.72 -3.62
CA VAL A 71 -4.63 -7.79 -5.03
C VAL A 71 -3.58 -7.30 -6.01
N LEU A 72 -2.47 -6.76 -5.50
CA LEU A 72 -1.34 -6.35 -6.29
C LEU A 72 -0.40 -7.54 -6.52
N PRO A 73 0.23 -7.64 -7.71
CA PRO A 73 1.24 -8.64 -7.94
C PRO A 73 2.44 -8.36 -7.03
N LYS A 74 3.22 -9.38 -6.68
CA LYS A 74 4.48 -9.18 -5.92
C LYS A 74 5.45 -8.23 -6.64
N LEU A 75 5.41 -8.23 -7.98
CA LEU A 75 6.16 -7.32 -8.83
C LEU A 75 5.20 -6.67 -9.82
N LEU A 76 5.02 -5.36 -9.70
CA LEU A 76 4.33 -4.53 -10.68
C LEU A 76 5.36 -3.97 -11.64
N HIS A 77 5.24 -4.28 -12.94
CA HIS A 77 6.04 -3.67 -14.00
C HIS A 77 5.14 -2.87 -14.93
N LEU A 78 5.40 -1.57 -15.04
CA LEU A 78 4.73 -0.65 -15.94
C LEU A 78 5.72 -0.29 -17.05
N ARG A 79 5.42 -0.69 -18.29
CA ARG A 79 6.28 -0.33 -19.43
C ARG A 79 6.07 1.12 -19.87
N SER A 80 7.12 1.75 -20.40
CA SER A 80 7.08 3.15 -20.86
C SER A 80 6.07 3.40 -21.99
N GLU A 81 5.92 2.44 -22.89
CA GLU A 81 5.05 2.48 -24.08
C GLU A 81 3.54 2.30 -23.76
N GLN A 82 3.21 2.10 -22.48
CA GLN A 82 1.97 1.44 -22.07
C GLN A 82 1.00 2.43 -21.40
N ASN A 83 0.24 3.17 -22.21
CA ASN A 83 -0.92 4.03 -21.86
C ASN A 83 -0.82 4.74 -20.49
N ARG A 84 0.30 5.44 -20.25
CA ARG A 84 0.50 6.24 -19.04
C ARG A 84 -0.15 7.60 -19.18
N SER A 85 -0.72 8.12 -18.09
CA SER A 85 -1.23 9.49 -18.10
C SER A 85 -0.09 10.49 -18.25
N ARG A 86 -0.37 11.67 -18.81
CA ARG A 86 0.61 12.77 -18.88
C ARG A 86 1.15 13.14 -17.50
N ALA A 87 0.29 13.08 -16.47
CA ALA A 87 0.68 13.31 -15.10
C ALA A 87 1.71 12.29 -14.59
N PHE A 88 1.57 11.00 -14.95
CA PHE A 88 2.55 9.98 -14.59
C PHE A 88 3.93 10.32 -15.16
N GLN A 89 4.00 10.71 -16.44
CA GLN A 89 5.27 11.07 -17.09
C GLN A 89 5.89 12.33 -16.47
N ALA A 90 5.09 13.36 -16.19
CA ALA A 90 5.57 14.57 -15.55
C ALA A 90 6.18 14.30 -14.16
N VAL A 91 5.60 13.39 -13.38
CA VAL A 91 6.16 12.99 -12.07
C VAL A 91 7.51 12.29 -12.22
N LEU A 92 7.68 11.43 -13.23
CA LEU A 92 8.98 10.80 -13.52
C LEU A 92 10.04 11.81 -13.95
N GLU A 93 9.69 12.75 -14.83
CA GLU A 93 10.59 13.80 -15.29
C GLU A 93 11.02 14.70 -14.13
N LEU A 94 10.09 15.06 -13.24
CA LEU A 94 10.40 15.83 -12.03
C LEU A 94 11.31 15.06 -11.06
N LEU A 95 11.07 13.76 -10.87
CA LEU A 95 11.95 12.91 -10.05
C LEU A 95 13.36 12.87 -10.62
N ALA A 96 13.51 12.74 -11.94
CA ALA A 96 14.80 12.74 -12.62
C ALA A 96 15.52 14.08 -12.46
N ALA A 97 14.81 15.19 -12.66
CA ALA A 97 15.38 16.52 -12.48
C ALA A 97 15.87 16.77 -11.04
N GLU A 98 15.07 16.40 -10.03
CA GLU A 98 15.44 16.53 -8.61
C GLU A 98 16.62 15.62 -8.22
N ALA A 99 16.71 14.43 -8.80
CA ALA A 99 17.83 13.50 -8.57
C ALA A 99 19.13 13.98 -9.23
N ASP A 100 19.04 14.59 -10.42
CA ASP A 100 20.20 15.06 -11.18
C ASP A 100 20.75 16.39 -10.64
N SER A 101 19.92 17.25 -10.07
CA SER A 101 20.33 18.56 -9.54
C SER A 101 19.63 18.89 -8.21
N PRO A 102 20.07 18.27 -7.10
CA PRO A 102 19.48 18.49 -5.79
C PRO A 102 19.64 19.94 -5.31
N GLY A 103 18.56 20.50 -4.78
CA GLY A 103 18.49 21.82 -4.17
C GLY A 103 17.97 21.78 -2.73
N LEU A 104 17.71 22.97 -2.17
CA LEU A 104 17.12 23.09 -0.84
C LEU A 104 15.73 22.45 -0.82
N GLY A 105 15.54 21.43 0.01
CA GLY A 105 14.27 20.74 0.18
C GLY A 105 14.00 19.61 -0.82
N SER A 106 14.98 19.23 -1.65
CA SER A 106 14.81 18.12 -2.61
C SER A 106 14.36 16.82 -1.95
N ASP A 107 14.84 16.47 -0.75
CA ASP A 107 14.36 15.27 -0.05
C ASP A 107 12.85 15.29 0.21
N ALA A 108 12.29 16.45 0.58
CA ALA A 108 10.87 16.61 0.80
C ALA A 108 10.08 16.54 -0.51
N VAL A 109 10.60 17.15 -1.59
CA VAL A 109 10.01 17.11 -2.92
C VAL A 109 10.01 15.69 -3.47
N VAL A 110 11.15 15.00 -3.45
CA VAL A 110 11.34 13.62 -3.90
C VAL A 110 10.38 12.69 -3.17
N ARG A 111 10.23 12.82 -1.84
CA ARG A 111 9.26 12.02 -1.07
C ARG A 111 7.83 12.19 -1.58
N ARG A 112 7.39 13.42 -1.84
CA ARG A 112 6.04 13.69 -2.36
C ARG A 112 5.87 13.22 -3.80
N LEU A 113 6.89 13.35 -4.63
CA LEU A 113 6.87 12.85 -6.00
C LEU A 113 6.80 11.32 -6.03
N PHE A 114 7.51 10.63 -5.14
CA PHE A 114 7.37 9.19 -4.96
C PHE A 114 5.94 8.80 -4.54
N GLU A 115 5.35 9.49 -3.56
CA GLU A 115 3.94 9.27 -3.17
C GLU A 115 2.98 9.42 -4.36
N LEU A 116 3.17 10.47 -5.18
CA LEU A 116 2.40 10.69 -6.40
C LEU A 116 2.65 9.60 -7.46
N LEU A 117 3.91 9.20 -7.67
CA LEU A 117 4.30 8.15 -8.60
C LEU A 117 3.61 6.83 -8.24
N PHE A 118 3.59 6.48 -6.95
CA PHE A 118 2.92 5.29 -6.44
C PHE A 118 1.42 5.31 -6.78
N VAL A 119 0.73 6.41 -6.45
CA VAL A 119 -0.71 6.56 -6.78
C VAL A 119 -0.96 6.43 -8.28
N HIS A 120 -0.12 7.06 -9.09
CA HIS A 120 -0.22 6.99 -10.54
C HIS A 120 0.10 5.59 -11.09
N ALA A 121 1.02 4.86 -10.48
CA ALA A 121 1.33 3.47 -10.82
C ALA A 121 0.17 2.53 -10.52
N ILE A 122 -0.47 2.65 -9.36
CA ILE A 122 -1.66 1.87 -9.02
C ILE A 122 -2.82 2.19 -9.98
N ARG A 123 -3.02 3.46 -10.33
CA ARG A 123 -4.04 3.87 -11.32
C ARG A 123 -3.76 3.28 -12.70
N ALA A 124 -2.51 3.37 -13.17
CA ALA A 124 -2.11 2.80 -14.46
C ALA A 124 -2.32 1.29 -14.48
N TYR A 125 -1.93 0.59 -13.41
CA TYR A 125 -2.18 -0.84 -13.25
C TYR A 125 -3.68 -1.17 -13.33
N SER A 126 -4.52 -0.42 -12.62
CA SER A 126 -5.98 -0.63 -12.62
C SER A 126 -6.63 -0.37 -13.99
N GLN A 127 -6.09 0.54 -14.81
CA GLN A 127 -6.63 0.85 -16.14
C GLN A 127 -6.12 -0.10 -17.22
N GLN A 128 -4.88 -0.55 -17.09
CA GLN A 128 -4.23 -1.44 -18.05
C GLN A 128 -4.76 -2.87 -17.93
N TRP A 129 -5.24 -3.22 -16.73
CA TRP A 129 -5.96 -4.46 -16.46
C TRP A 129 -7.47 -4.20 -16.50
N GLY A 130 -8.05 -4.14 -17.70
CA GLY A 130 -9.49 -4.38 -17.93
C GLY A 130 -9.97 -5.79 -17.51
N THR A 131 -9.18 -6.48 -16.67
CA THR A 131 -9.27 -7.87 -16.24
C THR A 131 -8.64 -8.07 -14.86
N ALA A 132 -8.66 -7.08 -13.95
CA ALA A 132 -8.68 -7.45 -12.54
C ALA A 132 -10.02 -8.18 -12.33
N LYS A 133 -10.06 -9.50 -12.55
CA LYS A 133 -11.31 -10.27 -12.53
C LYS A 133 -11.91 -10.32 -11.11
N THR A 134 -11.06 -10.10 -10.11
CA THR A 134 -11.41 -10.19 -8.68
C THR A 134 -10.49 -9.26 -7.86
N GLY A 135 -10.96 -8.76 -6.71
CA GLY A 135 -10.21 -7.93 -5.75
C GLY A 135 -10.73 -6.49 -5.58
N TRP A 136 -10.15 -5.77 -4.61
CA TRP A 136 -10.50 -4.38 -4.27
C TRP A 136 -10.37 -3.41 -5.45
N LEU A 137 -9.30 -3.52 -6.24
CA LEU A 137 -9.09 -2.67 -7.42
C LEU A 137 -10.15 -2.88 -8.51
N ALA A 138 -10.59 -4.13 -8.71
CA ALA A 138 -11.68 -4.45 -9.63
C ALA A 138 -13.01 -3.83 -9.17
N ALA A 139 -13.21 -3.78 -7.85
CA ALA A 139 -14.42 -3.25 -7.24
C ALA A 139 -14.49 -1.73 -7.28
N VAL A 140 -13.36 -1.03 -7.10
CA VAL A 140 -13.26 0.42 -7.29
C VAL A 140 -13.41 0.80 -8.78
N ALA A 141 -13.03 -0.08 -9.70
CA ALA A 141 -13.27 0.12 -11.13
C ALA A 141 -14.72 -0.18 -11.57
N ASP A 142 -15.49 -0.95 -10.78
CA ASP A 142 -16.91 -1.19 -11.02
C ASP A 142 -17.74 -0.04 -10.44
N LYS A 143 -18.30 0.81 -11.32
CA LYS A 143 -19.03 2.04 -10.94
C LYS A 143 -20.13 1.83 -9.90
N ASN A 144 -20.79 0.66 -9.89
CA ASN A 144 -21.89 0.37 -8.98
C ASN A 144 -21.35 -0.12 -7.62
N LEU A 145 -20.32 -0.98 -7.63
CA LEU A 145 -19.71 -1.45 -6.38
C LEU A 145 -18.91 -0.35 -5.68
N ALA A 146 -18.26 0.55 -6.44
CA ALA A 146 -17.51 1.67 -5.92
C ALA A 146 -18.37 2.54 -4.98
N LEU A 147 -19.61 2.87 -5.37
CA LEU A 147 -20.54 3.65 -4.53
C LEU A 147 -20.80 3.00 -3.17
N ALA A 148 -21.11 1.70 -3.16
CA ALA A 148 -21.36 0.97 -1.92
C ALA A 148 -20.09 0.84 -1.06
N MET A 149 -18.92 0.69 -1.67
CA MET A 149 -17.65 0.62 -0.95
C MET A 149 -17.25 1.98 -0.37
N GLU A 150 -17.40 3.06 -1.13
CA GLU A 150 -17.19 4.42 -0.67
C GLU A 150 -18.09 4.73 0.53
N ALA A 151 -19.38 4.35 0.47
CA ALA A 151 -20.31 4.50 1.58
C ALA A 151 -19.86 3.69 2.84
N MET A 152 -19.45 2.43 2.65
CA MET A 152 -18.89 1.60 3.74
C MET A 152 -17.62 2.20 4.35
N HIS A 153 -16.76 2.81 3.53
CA HIS A 153 -15.49 3.38 3.96
C HIS A 153 -15.66 4.71 4.67
N ALA A 154 -16.57 5.55 4.18
CA ALA A 154 -16.87 6.85 4.74
C ALA A 154 -17.53 6.75 6.12
N ASP A 155 -18.49 5.84 6.30
CA ASP A 155 -19.19 5.65 7.57
C ASP A 155 -19.23 4.16 7.99
N PRO A 156 -18.11 3.61 8.50
CA PRO A 156 -18.06 2.19 8.87
C PRO A 156 -18.95 1.87 10.08
N GLN A 157 -19.33 2.85 10.90
CA GLN A 157 -20.17 2.62 12.10
C GLN A 157 -21.66 2.45 11.78
N THR A 158 -22.12 2.82 10.57
CA THR A 158 -23.52 2.62 10.17
C THR A 158 -23.89 1.13 10.27
N PRO A 159 -25.13 0.78 10.68
CA PRO A 159 -25.60 -0.60 10.65
C PRO A 159 -25.94 -1.02 9.20
N TRP A 160 -24.91 -1.16 8.38
CA TRP A 160 -25.02 -1.59 6.99
C TRP A 160 -25.62 -2.99 6.90
N THR A 161 -26.62 -3.13 6.02
CA THR A 161 -27.17 -4.41 5.60
C THR A 161 -26.87 -4.60 4.12
N VAL A 162 -26.96 -5.84 3.63
CA VAL A 162 -26.81 -6.11 2.19
C VAL A 162 -27.82 -5.30 1.37
N ASP A 163 -29.04 -5.12 1.89
CA ASP A 163 -30.08 -4.32 1.24
C ASP A 163 -29.72 -2.84 1.13
N ARG A 164 -29.21 -2.22 2.20
CA ARG A 164 -28.78 -0.81 2.17
C ARG A 164 -27.61 -0.61 1.21
N LEU A 165 -26.65 -1.52 1.21
CA LEU A 165 -25.50 -1.46 0.30
C LEU A 165 -25.91 -1.66 -1.16
N ALA A 166 -26.88 -2.53 -1.41
CA ALA A 166 -27.43 -2.70 -2.75
C ALA A 166 -28.15 -1.43 -3.24
N GLN A 167 -28.81 -0.70 -2.34
CA GLN A 167 -29.42 0.61 -2.65
C GLN A 167 -28.36 1.64 -3.03
N GLU A 168 -27.26 1.76 -2.26
CA GLU A 168 -26.12 2.63 -2.62
C GLU A 168 -25.54 2.25 -4.00
N ALA A 169 -25.46 0.96 -4.29
CA ALA A 169 -24.98 0.47 -5.58
C ALA A 169 -25.99 0.62 -6.74
N GLY A 170 -27.25 1.01 -6.49
CA GLY A 170 -28.30 1.03 -7.50
C GLY A 170 -28.64 -0.35 -8.07
N MET A 171 -28.52 -1.40 -7.26
CA MET A 171 -28.71 -2.80 -7.65
C MET A 171 -29.77 -3.50 -6.79
N SER A 172 -30.34 -4.60 -7.28
CA SER A 172 -31.13 -5.49 -6.42
C SER A 172 -30.22 -6.21 -5.42
N ARG A 173 -30.78 -6.56 -4.25
CA ARG A 173 -30.04 -7.23 -3.16
C ARG A 173 -29.27 -8.47 -3.62
N SER A 174 -29.92 -9.35 -4.39
CA SER A 174 -29.31 -10.60 -4.88
C SER A 174 -28.23 -10.33 -5.95
N ALA A 175 -28.49 -9.42 -6.89
CA ALA A 175 -27.53 -9.04 -7.91
C ALA A 175 -26.29 -8.39 -7.29
N PHE A 176 -26.48 -7.48 -6.33
CA PHE A 176 -25.39 -6.85 -5.58
C PHE A 176 -24.55 -7.89 -4.84
N ALA A 177 -25.17 -8.77 -4.05
CA ALA A 177 -24.42 -9.76 -3.28
C ALA A 177 -23.61 -10.71 -4.17
N ALA A 178 -24.20 -11.17 -5.29
CA ALA A 178 -23.52 -12.02 -6.25
C ALA A 178 -22.36 -11.28 -6.93
N ARG A 179 -22.61 -10.06 -7.44
CA ARG A 179 -21.61 -9.24 -8.13
C ARG A 179 -20.47 -8.83 -7.21
N PHE A 180 -20.77 -8.43 -5.98
CA PHE A 180 -19.76 -8.08 -4.99
C PHE A 180 -18.90 -9.30 -4.65
N LYS A 181 -19.47 -10.49 -4.47
CA LYS A 181 -18.67 -11.70 -4.22
C LYS A 181 -17.79 -12.07 -5.42
N ASP A 182 -18.34 -11.98 -6.63
CA ASP A 182 -17.63 -12.24 -7.88
C ASP A 182 -16.44 -11.28 -8.05
N VAL A 183 -16.68 -9.97 -7.89
CA VAL A 183 -15.66 -8.94 -8.11
C VAL A 183 -14.73 -8.76 -6.92
N VAL A 184 -15.16 -8.85 -5.67
CA VAL A 184 -14.33 -8.59 -4.48
C VAL A 184 -13.72 -9.89 -3.92
N GLY A 185 -14.26 -11.05 -4.26
CA GLY A 185 -13.84 -12.36 -3.76
C GLY A 185 -14.43 -12.75 -2.40
N GLN A 186 -15.20 -11.87 -1.76
CA GLN A 186 -15.83 -12.11 -0.46
C GLN A 186 -17.20 -11.46 -0.35
N ALA A 187 -17.99 -11.84 0.66
CA ALA A 187 -19.33 -11.27 0.87
C ALA A 187 -19.26 -9.81 1.38
N PRO A 188 -20.26 -8.94 1.06
CA PRO A 188 -20.23 -7.52 1.45
C PRO A 188 -20.01 -7.26 2.94
N LEU A 189 -20.74 -7.97 3.82
CA LEU A 189 -20.61 -7.77 5.26
C LEU A 189 -19.34 -8.41 5.86
N ALA A 190 -18.74 -9.38 5.17
CA ALA A 190 -17.43 -9.91 5.55
C ALA A 190 -16.36 -8.86 5.26
N TYR A 191 -16.41 -8.23 4.08
CA TYR A 191 -15.54 -7.12 3.70
C TYR A 191 -15.65 -5.96 4.69
N LEU A 192 -16.88 -5.54 5.04
CA LEU A 192 -17.09 -4.48 6.02
C LEU A 192 -16.52 -4.84 7.41
N THR A 193 -16.61 -6.12 7.80
CA THR A 193 -16.02 -6.59 9.06
C THR A 193 -14.51 -6.42 9.06
N GLU A 194 -13.84 -6.84 7.99
CA GLU A 194 -12.39 -6.65 7.83
C GLU A 194 -12.02 -5.16 7.86
N TRP A 195 -12.73 -4.32 7.09
CA TRP A 195 -12.52 -2.88 7.08
C TRP A 195 -12.64 -2.24 8.47
N ARG A 196 -13.68 -2.59 9.23
CA ARG A 196 -13.86 -2.11 10.61
C ARG A 196 -12.71 -2.51 11.53
N ILE A 197 -12.21 -3.74 11.40
CA ILE A 197 -11.07 -4.21 12.21
C ILE A 197 -9.79 -3.49 11.83
N TYR A 198 -9.54 -3.24 10.54
CA TYR A 198 -8.39 -2.46 10.10
C TYR A 198 -8.43 -1.04 10.64
N GLN A 199 -9.57 -0.34 10.54
CA GLN A 199 -9.75 0.98 11.14
C GLN A 199 -9.55 0.96 12.67
N ALA A 200 -10.02 -0.09 13.34
CA ALA A 200 -9.84 -0.24 14.78
C ALA A 200 -8.36 -0.43 15.17
N ALA A 201 -7.61 -1.20 14.40
CA ALA A 201 -6.19 -1.42 14.63
C ALA A 201 -5.38 -0.12 14.49
N ARG A 202 -5.67 0.71 13.48
CA ARG A 202 -5.09 2.06 13.33
C ARG A 202 -5.37 2.95 14.55
N LEU A 203 -6.61 2.95 15.04
CA LEU A 203 -6.99 3.73 16.22
C LEU A 203 -6.28 3.24 17.49
N ILE A 204 -5.97 1.94 17.56
CA ILE A 204 -5.16 1.35 18.65
C ILE A 204 -3.70 1.78 18.51
N GLU A 205 -3.16 1.78 17.30
CA GLU A 205 -1.78 2.17 17.00
C GLU A 205 -1.51 3.65 17.31
N ALA A 206 -2.44 4.52 16.94
CA ALA A 206 -2.42 5.95 17.31
C ALA A 206 -2.64 6.18 18.83
N ASN A 207 -2.75 5.12 19.64
CA ASN A 207 -3.02 5.11 21.07
C ASN A 207 -4.18 6.05 21.50
N ALA A 208 -5.19 6.19 20.64
CA ALA A 208 -6.09 7.31 20.72
C ALA A 208 -7.15 7.19 21.83
N SER A 209 -7.47 5.96 22.30
CA SER A 209 -8.63 5.71 23.17
C SER A 209 -8.68 4.31 23.83
N LYS A 210 -9.57 4.13 24.82
CA LYS A 210 -9.90 2.80 25.38
C LYS A 210 -10.49 1.88 24.29
N ILE A 211 -10.25 0.57 24.40
CA ILE A 211 -10.70 -0.43 23.41
C ILE A 211 -12.22 -0.40 23.22
N SER A 212 -12.99 -0.23 24.30
CA SER A 212 -14.44 -0.11 24.25
C SER A 212 -14.94 1.11 23.45
N VAL A 213 -14.21 2.23 23.50
CA VAL A 213 -14.52 3.43 22.70
C VAL A 213 -14.21 3.17 21.23
N ILE A 214 -13.06 2.56 20.93
CA ILE A 214 -12.67 2.19 19.57
C ILE A 214 -13.69 1.22 18.95
N ALA A 215 -14.12 0.19 19.70
CA ALA A 215 -15.13 -0.76 19.26
C ALA A 215 -16.43 -0.07 18.83
N ARG A 216 -16.92 0.90 19.63
CA ARG A 216 -18.12 1.68 19.28
C ARG A 216 -17.89 2.54 18.05
N ARG A 217 -16.74 3.21 17.95
CA ARG A 217 -16.39 4.09 16.83
C ARG A 217 -16.31 3.35 15.49
N VAL A 218 -16.00 2.06 15.51
CA VAL A 218 -16.00 1.22 14.30
C VAL A 218 -17.28 0.39 14.14
N GLY A 219 -18.34 0.68 14.89
CA GLY A 219 -19.68 0.11 14.67
C GLY A 219 -20.02 -1.16 15.46
N TYR A 220 -19.24 -1.52 16.49
CA TYR A 220 -19.56 -2.64 17.37
C TYR A 220 -20.29 -2.18 18.63
N GLN A 221 -21.44 -2.81 18.89
CA GLN A 221 -22.24 -2.54 20.10
C GLN A 221 -21.69 -3.25 21.34
N SER A 222 -20.93 -4.34 21.17
CA SER A 222 -20.32 -5.08 22.27
C SER A 222 -18.83 -5.32 22.06
N GLU A 223 -18.05 -5.17 23.13
CA GLU A 223 -16.61 -5.42 23.13
C GLU A 223 -16.29 -6.90 22.89
N ALA A 224 -17.17 -7.81 23.31
CA ALA A 224 -17.05 -9.23 23.05
C ALA A 224 -17.14 -9.54 21.54
N ALA A 225 -18.14 -8.98 20.84
CA ALA A 225 -18.26 -9.16 19.39
C ALA A 225 -17.07 -8.54 18.65
N PHE A 226 -16.64 -7.35 19.07
CA PHE A 226 -15.45 -6.69 18.54
C PHE A 226 -14.20 -7.55 18.71
N THR A 227 -13.93 -8.03 19.93
CA THR A 227 -12.74 -8.84 20.23
C THR A 227 -12.71 -10.14 19.43
N LYS A 228 -13.88 -10.79 19.28
CA LYS A 228 -14.00 -12.01 18.45
C LYS A 228 -13.70 -11.72 16.98
N ALA A 229 -14.26 -10.64 16.42
CA ALA A 229 -14.01 -10.25 15.04
C ALA A 229 -12.55 -9.85 14.83
N PHE A 230 -11.97 -9.08 15.76
CA PHE A 230 -10.58 -8.64 15.71
C PHE A 230 -9.62 -9.84 15.70
N ARG A 231 -9.80 -10.80 16.62
CA ARG A 231 -9.02 -12.05 16.65
C ARG A 231 -9.17 -12.85 15.36
N LYS A 232 -10.38 -12.93 14.81
CA LYS A 232 -10.63 -13.66 13.55
C LYS A 232 -9.86 -13.06 12.38
N VAL A 233 -9.77 -11.73 12.29
CA VAL A 233 -9.16 -11.02 11.15
C VAL A 233 -7.65 -10.85 11.31
N LEU A 234 -7.16 -10.55 12.51
CA LEU A 234 -5.74 -10.23 12.76
C LEU A 234 -4.97 -11.33 13.49
N GLY A 235 -5.63 -12.39 13.95
CA GLY A 235 -5.01 -13.54 14.62
C GLY A 235 -4.72 -13.36 16.11
N HIS A 236 -4.85 -12.16 16.66
CA HIS A 236 -4.60 -11.85 18.08
C HIS A 236 -5.65 -10.88 18.65
N ALA A 237 -5.68 -10.69 19.97
CA ALA A 237 -6.64 -9.78 20.62
C ALA A 237 -6.31 -8.29 20.37
N PRO A 238 -7.31 -7.38 20.50
CA PRO A 238 -7.06 -5.94 20.47
C PRO A 238 -6.07 -5.45 21.55
N SER A 239 -6.12 -6.05 22.74
CA SER A 239 -5.23 -5.73 23.85
C SER A 239 -3.79 -6.21 23.63
N GLU A 240 -3.64 -7.41 23.05
CA GLU A 240 -2.34 -7.96 22.63
C GLU A 240 -1.72 -7.09 21.53
N HIS A 241 -2.53 -6.66 20.55
CA HIS A 241 -2.10 -5.74 19.51
C HIS A 241 -1.55 -4.44 20.08
N ARG A 242 -2.29 -3.80 21.00
CA ARG A 242 -1.83 -2.58 21.69
C ARG A 242 -0.49 -2.76 22.38
N LYS A 243 -0.31 -3.87 23.11
CA LYS A 243 0.94 -4.15 23.82
C LYS A 243 2.11 -4.28 22.84
N SER A 244 1.90 -4.95 21.71
CA SER A 244 2.92 -5.09 20.66
C SER A 244 3.35 -3.74 20.09
N VAL A 245 2.38 -2.85 19.82
CA VAL A 245 2.65 -1.51 19.28
C VAL A 245 3.41 -0.67 20.31
N MET A 246 2.98 -0.68 21.58
CA MET A 246 3.67 0.06 22.65
C MET A 246 5.10 -0.44 22.88
N SER A 247 5.32 -1.76 22.78
CA SER A 247 6.67 -2.34 22.88
C SER A 247 7.56 -1.90 21.72
N THR A 248 7.02 -1.88 20.49
CA THR A 248 7.77 -1.47 19.29
C THR A 248 8.10 0.02 19.33
N ALA A 249 7.15 0.86 19.77
CA ALA A 249 7.39 2.29 19.94
C ALA A 249 8.45 2.58 21.02
N ALA A 250 8.44 1.86 22.14
CA ALA A 250 9.46 1.99 23.18
C ALA A 250 10.88 1.62 22.67
N SER A 251 10.99 0.59 21.84
CA SER A 251 12.26 0.21 21.22
C SER A 251 12.75 1.23 20.18
N LYS A 252 11.86 1.79 19.34
CA LYS A 252 12.23 2.85 18.36
C LYS A 252 12.70 4.14 19.04
N THR A 253 12.07 4.54 20.16
CA THR A 253 12.48 5.72 20.94
C THR A 253 13.83 5.51 21.65
N SER A 254 14.15 4.28 22.06
CA SER A 254 15.45 3.96 22.69
C SER A 254 16.60 4.06 21.68
N VAL A 255 16.44 3.49 20.48
CA VAL A 255 17.47 3.52 19.43
C VAL A 255 17.73 4.96 18.95
N PHE A 256 16.69 5.76 18.78
CA PHE A 256 16.83 7.17 18.38
C PHE A 256 17.53 8.04 19.44
N ASN A 257 17.34 7.75 20.74
CA ASN A 257 18.00 8.48 21.82
C ASN A 257 19.48 8.06 22.00
N GLU A 258 19.82 6.80 21.73
CA GLU A 258 21.22 6.31 21.77
C GLU A 258 22.06 6.90 20.62
N GLU A 259 21.51 6.97 19.39
CA GLU A 259 22.20 7.60 18.24
C GLU A 259 22.47 9.12 18.44
N MET A 260 21.64 9.81 19.23
CA MET A 260 21.85 11.23 19.56
C MET A 260 22.88 11.46 20.69
N GLN A 261 23.17 10.46 21.52
CA GLN A 261 24.16 10.56 22.60
C GLN A 261 25.59 10.22 22.15
N GLU A 262 25.76 9.39 21.11
CA GLU A 262 27.09 9.14 20.51
C GLU A 262 27.56 10.25 19.55
N ALA A 263 26.67 11.18 19.18
CA ALA A 263 26.95 12.31 18.31
C ALA A 263 27.29 13.63 19.04
N ALA A 264 27.44 13.60 20.38
CA ALA A 264 27.75 14.77 21.23
C ALA A 264 29.06 14.56 22.01
#